data_AF-A0A6N7RML3-F1
#
_entry.id   AF-A0A6N7RML3-F1
#
_cell.length_a   1.000
_cell.length_b   1.000
_cell.length_c   1.000
_cell.angle_alpha   90.00
_cell.angle_beta   90.00
_cell.angle_gamma   90.00
#
_symmetry.space_group_name_H-M   'P 1'
#
loop_
_entity.id
_entity.type
_entity.pdbx_description
1 polymer ?
#
loop_
_entity_poly.entity_id
_entity_poly.type
_entity_poly.pdbx_seq_one_letter_code
_entity_poly.pdbx_strand_id
1 'polypeptide(L)'
;MERKKLFVRIGIGAAGVLLLAALAFAVRAVGEYNVMRQGFQEGFPLRGTYQGDPQQGGIGTIAFQTFDGERSWAASSGPGASAEGVFKDTVDPNCYLLEDADGNEVGWVHLAYTDENENRVVLYVRYDSDDLVEMRKIDSVPSYVHYD
;
A
#
# COMPACT_ATOMS: atom_id res chain seq x y z
N MET A 1 10.15 -28.31 -51.07
CA MET A 1 10.88 -27.60 -50.00
C MET A 1 10.82 -28.48 -48.75
N GLU A 2 11.93 -29.10 -48.37
CA GLU A 2 11.96 -30.24 -47.45
C GLU A 2 11.55 -29.89 -46.01
N ARG A 3 10.67 -30.71 -45.43
CA ARG A 3 10.05 -30.56 -44.10
C ARG A 3 11.04 -30.18 -42.98
N LYS A 4 12.30 -30.62 -43.04
CA LYS A 4 13.37 -30.21 -42.11
C LYS A 4 13.56 -28.70 -42.02
N LYS A 5 13.57 -27.98 -43.15
CA LYS A 5 13.74 -26.52 -43.16
C LYS A 5 12.53 -25.80 -42.55
N LEU A 6 11.34 -26.39 -42.67
CA LEU A 6 10.13 -25.88 -42.03
C LEU A 6 10.15 -26.09 -40.51
N PHE A 7 10.52 -27.28 -40.03
CA PHE A 7 10.66 -27.56 -38.60
C PHE A 7 11.72 -26.69 -37.93
N VAL A 8 12.85 -26.44 -38.59
CA VAL A 8 13.90 -25.54 -38.08
C VAL A 8 13.37 -24.11 -37.93
N ARG A 9 12.62 -23.59 -38.92
CA ARG A 9 12.02 -22.25 -38.85
C ARG A 9 10.99 -22.13 -37.72
N ILE A 10 10.16 -23.15 -37.54
CA ILE A 10 9.19 -23.22 -36.43
C ILE A 10 9.93 -23.26 -35.09
N GLY A 11 10.99 -24.07 -34.97
CA GLY A 11 11.80 -24.18 -33.76
C GLY A 11 12.47 -22.87 -33.38
N ILE A 12 13.04 -22.14 -34.35
CA ILE A 12 13.63 -20.82 -34.11
C ILE A 12 12.54 -19.82 -33.66
N GLY A 13 11.37 -19.84 -34.30
CA GLY A 13 10.25 -19.00 -33.90
C GLY A 13 9.80 -19.28 -32.46
N ALA A 14 9.62 -20.55 -32.10
CA ALA A 14 9.23 -20.96 -30.76
C ALA A 14 10.29 -20.58 -29.70
N ALA A 15 11.57 -20.81 -29.99
CA ALA A 15 12.67 -20.40 -29.11
C ALA A 15 12.71 -18.88 -28.90
N GLY A 16 12.46 -18.09 -29.95
CA GLY A 16 12.36 -16.64 -29.85
C GLY A 16 11.24 -16.18 -28.93
N VAL A 17 10.05 -16.78 -29.04
CA VAL A 17 8.91 -16.47 -28.17
C VAL A 17 9.20 -16.82 -26.71
N LEU A 18 9.82 -17.98 -26.46
CA LEU A 18 10.21 -18.38 -25.10
C LEU A 18 11.25 -17.43 -24.48
N LEU A 19 12.23 -16.99 -25.27
CA LEU A 19 13.23 -16.02 -24.82
C LEU A 19 12.57 -14.68 -24.44
N LEU A 20 11.64 -14.18 -25.25
CA LEU A 20 10.90 -12.95 -24.96
C LEU A 20 10.05 -13.09 -23.70
N ALA A 21 9.40 -14.24 -23.51
CA ALA A 21 8.62 -14.50 -22.29
C ALA A 21 9.52 -14.54 -21.03
N ALA A 22 10.68 -15.18 -21.11
CA ALA A 22 11.64 -15.22 -20.02
C ALA A 22 12.20 -13.82 -19.67
N LEU A 23 12.51 -13.01 -20.69
CA LEU A 23 12.93 -11.61 -20.50
C LEU A 23 11.82 -10.78 -19.83
N ALA A 24 10.58 -10.89 -20.31
CA ALA A 24 9.46 -10.18 -19.71
C ALA A 24 9.23 -10.58 -18.24
N PHE A 25 9.36 -11.88 -17.93
CA PHE A 25 9.29 -12.37 -16.55
C PHE A 25 10.42 -11.79 -15.68
N ALA A 26 11.67 -11.80 -16.17
CA ALA A 26 12.81 -11.28 -15.44
C ALA A 26 12.68 -9.78 -15.15
N VAL A 27 12.21 -8.98 -16.12
CA VAL A 27 11.99 -7.54 -15.92
C VAL A 27 10.96 -7.28 -14.83
N ARG A 28 9.84 -8.03 -14.82
CA ARG A 28 8.80 -7.89 -13.78
C ARG A 28 9.32 -8.27 -12.39
N ALA A 29 10.05 -9.38 -12.28
CA ALA A 29 10.61 -9.82 -11.01
C ALA A 29 11.62 -8.81 -10.42
N VAL A 30 12.43 -8.17 -11.29
CA VAL A 30 13.35 -7.11 -10.86
C VAL A 30 12.60 -5.85 -10.42
N GLY A 31 11.51 -5.49 -11.10
CA GLY A 31 10.64 -4.37 -10.70
C GLY A 31 10.09 -4.57 -9.28
N GLU A 32 9.44 -5.71 -9.03
CA GLU A 32 8.89 -6.04 -7.70
C GLU A 32 9.97 -6.05 -6.61
N TYR A 33 11.15 -6.60 -6.91
CA TYR A 33 12.28 -6.60 -5.97
C TYR A 33 12.73 -5.18 -5.63
N ASN A 34 12.81 -4.29 -6.62
CA ASN A 34 13.23 -2.91 -6.41
C ASN A 34 12.21 -2.15 -5.58
N VAL A 35 10.91 -2.31 -5.85
CA VAL A 35 9.83 -1.70 -5.04
C VAL A 35 9.91 -2.16 -3.60
N MET A 36 10.06 -3.47 -3.38
CA MET A 36 10.15 -4.01 -2.02
C MET A 36 11.41 -3.50 -1.30
N ARG A 37 12.56 -3.50 -1.98
CA ARG A 37 13.81 -3.00 -1.42
C ARG A 37 13.72 -1.52 -1.07
N GLN A 38 13.19 -0.70 -1.97
CA GLN A 38 12.99 0.73 -1.73
C GLN A 38 12.01 0.96 -0.59
N GLY A 39 10.87 0.28 -0.58
CA GLY A 39 9.90 0.43 0.49
C GLY A 39 10.41 0.06 1.88
N PHE A 40 11.27 -0.96 2.00
CA PHE A 40 11.92 -1.27 3.29
C PHE A 40 13.01 -0.26 3.69
N GLN A 41 13.62 0.45 2.74
CA GLN A 41 14.70 1.40 3.01
C GLN A 41 14.19 2.83 3.22
N GLU A 42 13.20 3.24 2.43
CA GLU A 42 12.72 4.61 2.28
C GLU A 42 11.26 4.78 2.69
N GLY A 43 10.52 3.67 2.86
CA GLY A 43 9.10 3.67 3.20
C GLY A 43 8.22 3.43 1.99
N PHE A 44 7.09 2.77 2.23
CA PHE A 44 6.03 2.56 1.25
C PHE A 44 5.06 3.76 1.21
N PRO A 45 4.38 4.03 0.08
CA PRO A 45 3.41 5.12 -0.01
C PRO A 45 2.16 4.87 0.86
N LEU A 46 2.05 5.61 1.96
CA LEU A 46 0.91 5.52 2.89
C LEU A 46 -0.38 6.18 2.37
N ARG A 47 -0.28 7.19 1.49
CA ARG A 47 -1.42 8.01 1.06
C ARG A 47 -2.59 7.17 0.52
N GLY A 48 -3.80 7.46 0.97
CA GLY A 48 -5.04 6.84 0.49
C GLY A 48 -6.04 6.53 1.60
N THR A 49 -7.11 5.84 1.25
CA THR A 49 -8.13 5.35 2.18
C THR A 49 -8.03 3.84 2.37
N TYR A 50 -8.16 3.43 3.62
CA TYR A 50 -8.09 2.06 4.07
C TYR A 50 -9.35 1.68 4.84
N GLN A 51 -9.70 0.41 4.78
CA GLN A 51 -10.88 -0.14 5.42
C GLN A 51 -10.55 -1.42 6.18
N GLY A 52 -10.98 -1.48 7.44
CA GLY A 52 -10.87 -2.67 8.29
C GLY A 52 -11.90 -3.72 7.92
N ASP A 53 -11.77 -4.91 8.48
CA ASP A 53 -12.82 -5.94 8.35
C ASP A 53 -14.07 -5.50 9.12
N PRO A 54 -15.22 -5.27 8.46
CA PRO A 54 -16.45 -4.85 9.14
C PRO A 54 -16.93 -5.83 10.22
N GLN A 55 -16.47 -7.08 10.20
CA GLN A 55 -16.85 -8.11 11.17
C GLN A 55 -15.99 -8.09 12.44
N GLN A 56 -14.81 -7.46 12.42
CA GLN A 56 -13.86 -7.48 13.54
C GLN A 56 -14.08 -6.33 14.55
N GLY A 57 -14.97 -5.36 14.24
CA GLY A 57 -15.16 -4.16 15.05
C GLY A 57 -13.96 -3.20 14.99
N GLY A 58 -14.02 -2.07 15.69
CA GLY A 58 -12.95 -1.06 15.73
C GLY A 58 -13.08 0.03 14.65
N ILE A 59 -11.94 0.53 14.14
CA ILE A 59 -11.91 1.53 13.08
C ILE A 59 -12.53 0.95 11.80
N GLY A 60 -13.57 1.62 11.28
CA GLY A 60 -14.20 1.24 10.01
C GLY A 60 -13.33 1.62 8.82
N THR A 61 -12.98 2.90 8.73
CA THR A 61 -12.12 3.45 7.68
C THR A 61 -11.10 4.40 8.27
N ILE A 62 -9.89 4.40 7.74
CA ILE A 62 -8.85 5.39 8.06
C ILE A 62 -8.17 5.83 6.78
N ALA A 63 -7.80 7.08 6.71
CA ALA A 63 -7.27 7.62 5.48
C ALA A 63 -6.16 8.65 5.76
N PHE A 64 -5.13 8.65 4.93
CA PHE A 64 -3.86 9.38 5.13
C PHE A 64 -3.53 10.27 3.96
N GLN A 65 -3.08 11.48 4.23
CA GLN A 65 -2.72 12.46 3.21
C GLN A 65 -1.55 13.31 3.62
N THR A 66 -0.93 13.89 2.60
CA THR A 66 0.02 14.98 2.76
C THR A 66 -0.43 16.11 1.84
N PHE A 67 -0.75 17.26 2.41
CA PHE A 67 -1.15 18.45 1.69
C PHE A 67 -0.33 19.63 2.21
N ASP A 68 0.33 20.36 1.30
CA ASP A 68 1.22 21.48 1.63
C ASP A 68 2.29 21.18 2.70
N GLY A 69 2.78 19.93 2.72
CA GLY A 69 3.76 19.45 3.72
C GLY A 69 3.16 19.03 5.06
N GLU A 70 1.87 19.30 5.31
CA GLU A 70 1.15 18.83 6.48
C GLU A 70 0.65 17.40 6.27
N ARG A 71 0.87 16.54 7.28
CA ARG A 71 0.58 15.11 7.24
C ARG A 71 -0.56 14.81 8.19
N SER A 72 -1.73 14.55 7.63
CA SER A 72 -2.96 14.32 8.40
C SER A 72 -3.57 12.95 8.17
N TRP A 73 -4.28 12.49 9.20
CA TRP A 73 -5.08 11.28 9.16
C TRP A 73 -6.50 11.59 9.62
N ALA A 74 -7.46 10.83 9.11
CA ALA A 74 -8.84 10.84 9.56
C ALA A 74 -9.36 9.40 9.61
N ALA A 75 -10.03 9.05 10.70
CA ALA A 75 -10.66 7.75 10.90
C ALA A 75 -12.16 7.90 11.17
N SER A 76 -12.95 6.90 10.77
CA SER A 76 -14.36 6.79 11.10
C SER A 76 -14.71 5.35 11.48
N SER A 77 -15.46 5.21 12.57
CA SER A 77 -15.97 3.92 13.07
C SER A 77 -17.48 3.76 12.86
N GLY A 78 -18.12 4.72 12.19
CA GLY A 78 -19.56 4.73 11.93
C GLY A 78 -20.18 6.13 11.93
N PRO A 79 -21.50 6.25 11.80
CA PRO A 79 -22.20 7.53 11.75
C PRO A 79 -21.93 8.36 13.02
N GLY A 80 -21.28 9.52 12.85
CA GLY A 80 -20.98 10.46 13.94
C GLY A 80 -19.78 10.09 14.82
N ALA A 81 -19.10 8.98 14.55
CA ALA A 81 -17.86 8.59 15.21
C ALA A 81 -16.69 8.80 14.23
N SER A 82 -16.05 9.96 14.32
CA SER A 82 -14.87 10.31 13.55
C SER A 82 -13.79 10.90 14.44
N ALA A 83 -12.54 10.65 14.09
CA ALA A 83 -11.38 11.24 14.72
C ALA A 83 -10.39 11.68 13.64
N GLU A 84 -9.61 12.70 13.95
CA GLU A 84 -8.62 13.27 13.03
C GLU A 84 -7.44 13.83 13.78
N GLY A 85 -6.35 14.03 13.05
CA GLY A 85 -5.18 14.71 13.56
C GLY A 85 -4.00 14.57 12.62
N VAL A 86 -2.79 14.59 13.18
CA VAL A 86 -1.54 14.53 12.42
C VAL A 86 -0.80 13.24 12.68
N PHE A 87 0.03 12.80 11.73
CA PHE A 87 0.88 11.63 11.93
C PHE A 87 2.35 11.97 11.77
N LYS A 88 3.18 11.35 12.61
CA LYS A 88 4.62 11.57 12.67
C LYS A 88 5.39 10.34 12.23
N ASP A 89 6.54 10.57 11.63
CA ASP A 89 7.49 9.50 11.31
C ASP A 89 8.07 8.90 12.59
N THR A 90 8.34 7.61 12.53
CA THR A 90 9.18 6.93 13.52
C THR A 90 10.56 6.65 12.94
N VAL A 91 11.39 5.92 13.70
CA VAL A 91 12.70 5.44 13.19
C VAL A 91 12.53 4.41 12.07
N ASP A 92 11.41 3.68 12.05
CA ASP A 92 11.06 2.79 10.96
C ASP A 92 10.28 3.59 9.90
N PRO A 93 10.72 3.59 8.62
CA PRO A 93 10.11 4.40 7.57
C PRO A 93 8.68 3.94 7.20
N ASN A 94 8.24 2.79 7.69
CA ASN A 94 6.91 2.22 7.49
C ASN A 94 6.05 2.25 8.76
N CYS A 95 6.58 2.71 9.89
CA CYS A 95 5.79 2.93 11.11
C CYS A 95 5.56 4.42 11.36
N TYR A 96 4.32 4.78 11.70
CA TYR A 96 3.90 6.15 11.97
C TYR A 96 3.15 6.25 13.28
N LEU A 97 3.38 7.33 14.03
CA LEU A 97 2.64 7.67 15.24
C LEU A 97 1.42 8.52 14.87
N LEU A 98 0.25 8.22 15.44
CA LEU A 98 -0.95 9.03 15.28
C LEU A 98 -1.10 9.96 16.48
N GLU A 99 -1.27 11.25 16.20
CA GLU A 99 -1.62 12.27 17.18
C GLU A 99 -2.99 12.86 16.86
N ASP A 100 -3.77 13.14 17.90
CA ASP A 100 -5.01 13.91 17.78
C ASP A 100 -4.73 15.43 17.61
N ALA A 101 -5.79 16.22 17.51
CA ALA A 101 -5.70 17.68 17.37
C ALA A 101 -5.03 18.38 18.58
N ASP A 102 -5.04 17.76 19.76
CA ASP A 102 -4.40 18.27 20.98
C ASP A 102 -2.92 17.83 21.09
N GLY A 103 -2.45 17.01 20.15
CA GLY A 103 -1.08 16.47 20.12
C GLY A 103 -0.86 15.27 21.02
N ASN A 104 -1.92 14.61 21.49
CA ASN A 104 -1.80 13.38 22.27
C ASN A 104 -1.60 12.18 21.33
N GLU A 105 -0.71 11.27 21.72
CA GLU A 105 -0.57 9.98 21.04
C GLU A 105 -1.85 9.16 21.21
N VAL A 106 -2.50 8.86 20.09
CA VAL A 106 -3.74 8.08 20.04
C VAL A 106 -3.57 6.76 19.31
N GLY A 107 -2.37 6.43 18.82
CA GLY A 107 -2.16 5.16 18.15
C GLY A 107 -0.93 5.14 17.26
N TRP A 108 -0.82 4.07 16.50
CA TRP A 108 0.25 3.89 15.53
C TRP A 108 -0.19 3.04 14.36
N VAL A 109 0.57 3.16 13.28
CA VAL A 109 0.30 2.53 11.99
C VAL A 109 1.58 1.86 11.51
N HIS A 110 1.47 0.67 10.94
CA HIS A 110 2.57 -0.02 10.27
C HIS A 110 2.15 -0.47 8.88
N LEU A 111 2.78 0.10 7.86
CA LEU A 111 2.61 -0.27 6.46
C LEU A 111 3.58 -1.40 6.10
N ALA A 112 3.18 -2.64 6.37
CA ALA A 112 4.06 -3.79 6.26
C ALA A 112 4.48 -4.10 4.81
N TYR A 113 3.62 -3.80 3.84
CA TYR A 113 3.87 -4.14 2.43
C TYR A 113 2.97 -3.37 1.47
N THR A 114 3.51 -2.96 0.32
CA THR A 114 2.75 -2.74 -0.92
C THR A 114 3.44 -3.37 -2.11
N ASP A 115 2.67 -3.77 -3.13
CA ASP A 115 3.22 -4.04 -4.46
C ASP A 115 3.40 -2.76 -5.29
N GLU A 116 4.04 -2.89 -6.46
CA GLU A 116 4.36 -1.79 -7.39
C GLU A 116 3.14 -0.96 -7.81
N ASN A 117 1.97 -1.59 -7.88
CA ASN A 117 0.75 -0.96 -8.37
C ASN A 117 -0.25 -0.66 -7.23
N GLU A 118 0.18 -0.83 -5.98
CA GLU A 118 -0.65 -0.70 -4.78
C GLU A 118 -1.91 -1.60 -4.79
N ASN A 119 -1.90 -2.69 -5.57
CA ASN A 119 -3.03 -3.62 -5.65
C ASN A 119 -3.14 -4.48 -4.39
N ARG A 120 -2.00 -4.82 -3.79
CA ARG A 120 -1.91 -5.48 -2.49
C ARG A 120 -1.19 -4.57 -1.52
N VAL A 121 -1.92 -4.10 -0.52
CA VAL A 121 -1.39 -3.32 0.60
C VAL A 121 -1.77 -3.99 1.91
N VAL A 122 -0.81 -4.13 2.82
CA VAL A 122 -1.03 -4.65 4.17
C VAL A 122 -0.70 -3.54 5.16
N LEU A 123 -1.74 -2.95 5.74
CA LEU A 123 -1.64 -1.90 6.73
C LEU A 123 -2.16 -2.44 8.07
N TYR A 124 -1.38 -2.30 9.13
CA TYR A 124 -1.84 -2.56 10.49
C TYR A 124 -2.04 -1.24 11.22
N VAL A 125 -3.18 -1.10 11.89
CA VAL A 125 -3.53 0.10 12.63
C VAL A 125 -3.94 -0.30 14.04
N ARG A 126 -3.32 0.35 15.02
CA ARG A 126 -3.82 0.37 16.39
C ARG A 126 -4.22 1.78 16.72
N TYR A 127 -5.43 1.93 17.21
CA TYR A 127 -5.99 3.20 17.65
C TYR A 127 -6.54 3.07 19.04
N ASP A 128 -6.26 4.05 19.88
CA ASP A 128 -6.54 4.06 21.31
C ASP A 128 -6.06 2.76 22.00
N SER A 129 -6.89 2.19 22.87
CA SER A 129 -6.69 0.90 23.52
C SER A 129 -7.19 -0.30 22.71
N ASP A 130 -7.64 -0.10 21.47
CA ASP A 130 -8.21 -1.18 20.66
C ASP A 130 -7.14 -2.18 20.20
N ASP A 131 -7.63 -3.34 19.77
CA ASP A 131 -6.81 -4.37 19.15
C ASP A 131 -6.17 -3.88 17.85
N LEU A 132 -5.06 -4.51 17.47
CA LEU A 132 -4.41 -4.27 16.19
C LEU A 132 -5.31 -4.79 15.06
N VAL A 133 -5.71 -3.92 14.14
CA VAL A 133 -6.58 -4.27 13.02
C VAL A 133 -5.82 -4.20 11.70
N GLU A 134 -5.97 -5.23 10.87
CA GLU A 134 -5.51 -5.20 9.49
C GLU A 134 -6.49 -4.42 8.62
N MET A 135 -5.96 -3.48 7.84
CA MET A 135 -6.69 -2.57 6.98
C MET A 135 -6.28 -2.80 5.53
N ARG A 136 -7.25 -2.85 4.62
CA ARG A 136 -7.02 -2.95 3.18
C ARG A 136 -7.17 -1.60 2.52
N LYS A 137 -6.28 -1.25 1.59
CA LYS A 137 -6.42 -0.05 0.76
C LYS A 137 -7.62 -0.20 -0.18
N ILE A 138 -8.50 0.79 -0.17
CA ILE A 138 -9.70 0.83 -1.02
C ILE A 138 -9.68 1.97 -2.03
N ASP A 139 -8.88 3.02 -1.77
CA ASP A 139 -8.68 4.13 -2.70
C ASP A 139 -7.28 4.73 -2.50
N SER A 140 -6.60 5.13 -3.58
CA SER A 140 -5.35 5.90 -3.51
C SER A 140 -5.62 7.40 -3.33
N VAL A 141 -6.85 7.86 -3.60
CA VAL A 141 -7.33 9.20 -3.25
C VAL A 141 -7.90 9.16 -1.83
N PRO A 142 -7.35 9.94 -0.89
CA PRO A 142 -7.88 10.02 0.45
C PRO A 142 -9.31 10.57 0.42
N SER A 143 -10.25 9.83 1.01
CA SER A 143 -11.67 10.15 1.04
C SER A 143 -12.00 10.90 2.33
N TYR A 144 -11.62 12.17 2.41
CA TYR A 144 -12.10 13.09 3.44
C TYR A 144 -12.08 14.51 2.89
N VAL A 145 -13.14 15.25 3.20
CA VAL A 145 -13.28 16.66 2.85
C VAL A 145 -12.81 17.44 4.06
N HIS A 146 -11.70 18.19 3.91
CA HIS A 146 -11.38 19.26 4.83
C HIS A 146 -12.52 20.27 4.74
N TYR A 147 -13.35 20.36 5.78
CA TYR A 147 -14.30 21.45 5.87
C TYR A 147 -13.55 22.62 6.50
N ASP A 148 -13.24 23.62 5.67
CA ASP A 148 -12.75 24.93 6.11
C ASP A 148 -13.64 25.55 7.20
#